data_AF-A0A7H4N3A5-F1
#
_entry.id   AF-A0A7H4N3A5-F1
#
_cell.length_a   1.000
_cell.length_b   1.000
_cell.length_c   1.000
_cell.angle_alpha   90.00
_cell.angle_beta   90.00
_cell.angle_gamma   90.00
#
_symmetry.space_group_name_H-M   'P 1'
#
loop_
_entity.id
_entity.type
_entity.pdbx_description
1 polymer ?
#
loop_
_entity_poly.entity_id
_entity_poly.type
_entity_poly.pdbx_seq_one_letter_code
_entity_poly.pdbx_strand_id
1 'polypeptide(L)'
;MICLYHFDMPLSLAERYNGFTDRRVMEAFIRYGQKMIDCFGDKVKWWLTFNEQNLYHMPDAFLISGYMRGEKTLRELYQIQHHVMMAHVHLTQ
;
A
#
# COMPACT_ATOMS: atom_id res chain seq x y z
N MET A 1 -7.87 -15.19 -8.74
CA MET A 1 -7.83 -14.16 -7.67
C MET A 1 -6.63 -13.30 -7.94
N ILE A 2 -6.76 -11.98 -7.87
CA ILE A 2 -5.63 -11.04 -8.03
C ILE A 2 -5.39 -10.32 -6.69
N CYS A 3 -4.13 -10.25 -6.28
CA CYS A 3 -3.67 -9.39 -5.20
C CYS A 3 -3.04 -8.13 -5.81
N LEU A 4 -3.45 -6.96 -5.33
CA LEU A 4 -2.98 -5.68 -5.88
C LEU A 4 -1.59 -5.27 -5.36
N TYR A 5 -1.20 -5.72 -4.18
CA TYR A 5 0.09 -5.38 -3.57
C TYR A 5 0.67 -6.52 -2.73
N HIS A 6 1.92 -6.87 -3.02
CA HIS A 6 2.69 -7.88 -2.29
C HIS A 6 4.13 -7.41 -2.08
N PHE A 7 4.28 -6.41 -1.21
CA PHE A 7 5.56 -5.86 -0.74
C PHE A 7 6.46 -5.31 -1.88
N ASP A 8 5.82 -4.86 -2.96
CA ASP A 8 6.43 -4.53 -4.24
C ASP A 8 6.36 -3.02 -4.54
N MET A 9 6.66 -2.18 -3.54
CA MET A 9 6.69 -0.73 -3.68
C MET A 9 7.55 -0.31 -4.88
N PRO A 10 7.01 0.45 -5.85
CA PRO A 10 7.82 1.03 -6.91
C PRO A 10 8.98 1.85 -6.33
N LEU A 11 10.21 1.52 -6.73
CA LEU A 11 11.42 2.15 -6.20
C LEU A 11 11.36 3.68 -6.33
N SER A 12 10.84 4.20 -7.44
CA SER A 12 10.69 5.64 -7.66
C SER A 12 9.79 6.33 -6.63
N LEU A 13 8.76 5.65 -6.11
CA LEU A 13 7.88 6.16 -5.05
C LEU A 13 8.56 6.05 -3.67
N ALA A 14 9.30 4.98 -3.42
CA ALA A 14 10.12 4.83 -2.22
C ALA A 14 11.18 5.94 -2.14
N GLU A 15 11.94 6.16 -3.21
CA GLU A 15 13.00 7.17 -3.29
C GLU A 15 12.48 8.60 -3.30
N ARG A 16 11.28 8.86 -3.84
CA ARG A 16 10.74 10.24 -3.91
C ARG A 16 9.90 10.63 -2.70
N TYR A 17 9.16 9.67 -2.15
CA TYR A 17 8.12 9.93 -1.15
C TYR A 17 8.23 9.04 0.09
N ASN A 18 9.27 8.22 0.21
CA ASN A 18 9.46 7.36 1.38
C ASN A 18 8.32 6.33 1.57
N GLY A 19 7.77 5.86 0.46
CA GLY A 19 6.78 4.78 0.45
C GLY A 19 5.45 5.17 1.08
N PHE A 20 4.77 4.22 1.73
CA PHE A 20 3.45 4.47 2.34
C PHE A 20 3.47 5.41 3.56
N THR A 21 4.60 6.01 3.94
CA THR A 21 4.58 7.13 4.89
C THR A 21 3.92 8.38 4.31
N ASP A 22 3.85 8.52 2.99
CA ASP A 22 3.35 9.70 2.32
C ASP A 22 1.99 9.45 1.66
N ARG A 23 1.06 10.39 1.88
CA ARG A 23 -0.31 10.34 1.36
C ARG A 23 -0.34 10.24 -0.17
N ARG A 24 0.64 10.80 -0.89
CA ARG A 24 0.70 10.74 -2.36
C ARG A 24 0.91 9.31 -2.86
N VAL A 25 1.59 8.47 -2.09
CA VAL A 25 1.78 7.04 -2.43
C VAL A 25 0.50 6.26 -2.18
N MET A 26 -0.22 6.55 -1.08
CA MET A 26 -1.56 6.02 -0.84
C MET A 26 -2.53 6.37 -2.00
N GLU A 27 -2.58 7.64 -2.41
CA GLU A 27 -3.43 8.09 -3.52
C GLU A 27 -3.01 7.47 -4.86
N ALA A 28 -1.70 7.26 -5.08
CA ALA A 28 -1.21 6.56 -6.26
C ALA A 28 -1.67 5.10 -6.29
N PHE A 29 -1.62 4.40 -5.15
CA PHE A 29 -2.10 3.03 -5.03
C PHE A 29 -3.61 2.94 -5.29
N ILE A 30 -4.42 3.87 -4.75
CA ILE A 30 -5.86 3.92 -5.02
C ILE A 30 -6.14 4.09 -6.53
N ARG A 31 -5.46 5.02 -7.20
CA ARG A 31 -5.61 5.21 -8.65
C ARG A 31 -5.22 3.95 -9.44
N TYR A 32 -4.13 3.28 -9.04
CA TYR A 32 -3.70 2.02 -9.63
C TYR A 32 -4.77 0.93 -9.44
N GLY A 33 -5.22 0.71 -8.20
CA GLY A 33 -6.23 -0.29 -7.88
C GLY A 33 -7.53 -0.09 -8.66
N GLN A 34 -8.03 1.15 -8.72
CA GLN A 34 -9.21 1.48 -9.52
C GLN A 34 -9.00 1.13 -10.99
N LYS A 35 -7.85 1.50 -11.56
CA LYS A 35 -7.55 1.21 -12.96
C LYS A 35 -7.50 -0.30 -13.24
N MET A 36 -6.94 -1.09 -12.32
CA MET A 36 -6.89 -2.55 -12.44
C MET A 36 -8.28 -3.17 -12.39
N ILE A 37 -9.14 -2.71 -11.48
CA ILE A 37 -10.53 -3.17 -11.37
C ILE A 37 -11.32 -2.78 -12.62
N ASP A 38 -11.18 -1.56 -13.12
CA ASP A 38 -11.85 -1.11 -14.35
C ASP A 38 -11.45 -1.93 -15.58
N CYS A 39 -10.19 -2.38 -15.65
CA CYS A 39 -9.65 -3.10 -16.81
C CYS A 39 -9.88 -4.62 -16.77
N PHE A 40 -9.97 -5.22 -15.58
CA PHE A 40 -10.01 -6.68 -15.42
C PHE A 40 -11.19 -7.19 -14.57
N GLY A 41 -12.00 -6.30 -14.00
CA GLY A 41 -13.10 -6.64 -13.10
C GLY A 41 -14.19 -7.51 -13.74
N ASP A 42 -14.34 -7.46 -15.07
CA ASP A 42 -15.22 -8.32 -15.86
C ASP A 42 -14.73 -9.79 -15.91
N LYS A 43 -13.42 -10.01 -15.81
CA LYS A 43 -12.77 -11.33 -15.92
C LYS A 43 -12.35 -11.91 -14.57
N VAL A 44 -12.16 -11.06 -13.56
CA VAL A 44 -11.61 -11.44 -12.26
C VAL A 44 -12.65 -11.20 -11.17
N LYS A 45 -13.18 -12.30 -10.63
CA LYS A 45 -14.19 -12.28 -9.57
C LYS A 45 -13.64 -11.93 -8.17
N TRP A 46 -12.42 -12.35 -7.88
CA TRP A 46 -11.86 -12.30 -6.52
C TRP A 46 -10.63 -11.40 -6.47
N TRP A 47 -10.67 -10.43 -5.57
CA TRP A 47 -9.65 -9.41 -5.40
C TRP A 47 -9.18 -9.35 -3.95
N LEU A 48 -7.89 -9.07 -3.79
CA LEU A 48 -7.25 -8.76 -2.52
C LEU A 48 -6.46 -7.47 -2.70
N THR A 49 -6.61 -6.51 -1.78
CA THR A 49 -5.89 -5.24 -1.86
C THR A 49 -4.43 -5.43 -1.44
N PHE A 50 -4.19 -5.79 -0.17
CA PHE A 50 -2.85 -6.03 0.38
C PHE A 50 -2.75 -7.47 0.88
N ASN A 51 -1.64 -8.13 0.53
CA ASN A 51 -1.26 -9.39 1.18
C ASN A 51 -0.75 -9.13 2.62
N GLU A 52 -1.10 -10.02 3.56
CA GLU A 52 -0.61 -10.03 4.95
C GLU A 52 -0.62 -8.65 5.64
N GLN A 53 -1.80 -8.03 5.69
CA GLN A 53 -2.00 -6.71 6.30
C GLN A 53 -1.49 -6.60 7.76
N ASN A 54 -1.43 -7.72 8.48
CA ASN A 54 -0.87 -7.79 9.83
C ASN A 54 0.59 -7.33 9.90
N LEU A 55 1.40 -7.51 8.85
CA LEU A 55 2.81 -7.08 8.85
C LEU A 55 2.97 -5.56 8.90
N TYR A 56 1.97 -4.80 8.43
CA TYR A 56 1.96 -3.34 8.55
C TYR A 56 1.75 -2.83 9.99
N HIS A 57 1.49 -3.74 10.93
CA HIS A 57 1.41 -3.46 12.37
C HIS A 57 2.71 -3.83 13.12
N MET A 58 3.73 -4.31 12.40
CA MET A 58 5.01 -4.79 12.94
C MET A 58 6.18 -4.01 12.34
N PRO A 59 7.40 -4.09 12.90
CA PRO A 59 8.57 -3.40 12.34
C PRO A 59 8.87 -3.75 10.86
N ASP A 60 8.41 -4.91 10.37
CA ASP A 60 8.53 -5.32 8.97
C ASP A 60 7.84 -4.33 8.00
N ALA A 61 6.88 -3.55 8.49
CA ALA A 61 6.25 -2.46 7.74
C ALA A 61 7.27 -1.51 7.10
N PHE A 62 8.39 -1.22 7.78
CA PHE A 62 9.43 -0.34 7.24
C PHE A 62 10.14 -0.96 6.03
N LEU A 63 10.19 -2.28 5.91
CA LEU A 63 10.73 -2.92 4.71
C LEU A 63 9.70 -2.93 3.59
N ILE A 64 8.50 -3.43 3.87
CA ILE A 64 7.51 -3.77 2.85
C ILE A 64 6.71 -2.56 2.33
N SER A 65 6.79 -1.42 3.02
CA SER A 65 6.14 -0.17 2.60
C SER A 65 6.99 0.71 1.69
N GLY A 66 8.26 0.34 1.46
CA GLY A 66 9.25 1.17 0.76
C GLY A 66 9.72 2.38 1.58
N TYR A 67 9.79 2.23 2.89
CA TYR A 67 10.40 3.23 3.78
C TYR A 67 11.93 3.17 3.64
N MET A 68 12.53 4.27 3.21
CA MET A 68 13.97 4.38 2.93
C MET A 68 14.70 5.33 3.89
N ARG A 69 13.98 6.24 4.54
CA ARG A 69 14.55 7.36 5.33
C ARG A 69 13.73 7.63 6.59
N GLY A 70 14.43 7.91 7.68
CA GLY A 70 13.90 8.30 8.99
C GLY A 70 14.32 7.35 10.11
N GLU A 71 13.67 7.47 11.28
CA GLU A 71 14.13 6.84 12.54
C GLU A 71 13.36 5.57 12.92
N LYS A 72 12.36 5.15 12.13
CA LYS A 72 11.53 3.97 12.38
C LYS A 72 10.78 4.06 13.73
N THR A 73 10.22 5.23 14.02
CA THR A 73 9.46 5.49 15.23
C THR A 73 8.08 4.81 15.19
N LEU A 74 7.48 4.61 16.36
CA LEU A 74 6.11 4.09 16.46
C LEU A 74 5.09 4.98 15.73
N ARG A 75 5.31 6.30 15.72
CA ARG A 75 4.49 7.26 14.97
C ARG A 75 4.54 6.98 13.46
N GLU A 76 5.73 6.75 12.91
CA GLU A 76 5.90 6.46 11.48
C GLU A 76 5.31 5.09 11.11
N LEU A 77 5.44 4.10 11.98
CA LEU A 77 4.78 2.80 11.81
C LEU A 77 3.26 2.97 11.71
N TYR A 78 2.66 3.69 12.65
CA TYR A 78 1.22 3.97 12.62
C TYR A 78 0.80 4.81 11.42
N GLN A 79 1.67 5.71 10.92
CA GLN A 79 1.38 6.48 9.71
C GLN A 79 1.32 5.58 8.47
N ILE A 80 2.27 4.65 8.32
CA ILE A 80 2.27 3.64 7.26
C ILE A 80 0.99 2.80 7.35
N GLN A 81 0.71 2.26 8.54
CA GLN A 81 -0.47 1.44 8.77
C GLN A 81 -1.76 2.20 8.41
N HIS A 82 -1.88 3.45 8.85
CA HIS A 82 -3.03 4.29 8.57
C HIS A 82 -3.24 4.47 7.06
N HIS A 83 -2.20 4.83 6.32
CA HIS A 83 -2.31 5.00 4.87
C HIS A 83 -2.67 3.71 4.14
N VAL A 84 -2.08 2.57 4.52
CA VAL A 84 -2.41 1.27 3.90
C VAL A 84 -3.88 0.89 4.19
N MET A 85 -4.36 1.12 5.42
CA MET A 85 -5.78 0.89 5.77
C MET A 85 -6.74 1.83 5.04
N MET A 86 -6.38 3.11 4.89
CA MET A 86 -7.19 4.07 4.13
C MET A 86 -7.24 3.70 2.64
N ALA A 87 -6.10 3.28 2.06
CA ALA A 87 -6.06 2.74 0.71
C ALA A 87 -6.95 1.50 0.53
N HIS A 88 -6.94 0.57 1.50
CA HIS A 88 -7.83 -0.58 1.50
C HIS A 88 -9.30 -0.14 1.46
N VAL A 89 -9.71 0.72 2.41
CA VAL A 89 -11.10 1.20 2.53
C VAL A 89 -11.59 1.92 1.26
N HIS A 90 -10.71 2.61 0.54
CA HIS A 90 -11.11 3.30 -0.69
C HIS A 90 -11.34 2.37 -1.89
N LEU A 91 -10.71 1.19 -1.92
CA LEU A 91 -10.85 0.24 -3.03
C LEU A 91 -11.95 -0.81 -2.80
N THR A 92 -12.48 -0.90 -1.58
CA THR A 92 -13.51 -1.89 -1.20
C THR A 92 -14.89 -1.27 -0.98
N GLN A 93 -15.11 -0.04 -1.45
CA GLN A 93 -16.42 0.63 -1.42
C GLN A 93 -17.31 0.22 -2.58
#